data_AF-A0A6C1QPS9-F1
#
_entry.id   AF-A0A6C1QPS9-F1
#
_cell.length_a   1.000
_cell.length_b   1.000
_cell.length_c   1.000
_cell.angle_alpha   90.00
_cell.angle_beta   90.00
_cell.angle_gamma   90.00
#
_symmetry.space_group_name_H-M   'P 1'
#
loop_
_entity.id
_entity.type
_entity.pdbx_description
1 polymer ?
#
loop_
_entity_poly.entity_id
_entity_poly.type
_entity_poly.pdbx_seq_one_letter_code
_entity_poly.pdbx_strand_id
1 'polypeptide(L)'
;MGAIAQNGDPGEVRPLPRGFADIELGMGITEVQQRLIDHPDFFYRGEPDVTLLPASQDRVIETGGYTHIRRAFFQFSGNALFTITLLLNPQELDHYGLYTTLVERYGEPTSLSPQLVVWQSDRTRLSLERPLTVRYVDVPVFDRLVDDGRARRSVRELSRRRFLDQF
;
A
#
# COMPACT_ATOMS: atom_id res chain seq x y z
N MET A 1 25.47 23.52 37.95
CA MET A 1 25.21 22.07 38.08
C MET A 1 23.72 21.90 38.32
N GLY A 2 23.02 21.25 37.39
CA GLY A 2 21.61 20.84 37.53
C GLY A 2 20.57 21.83 36.98
N ALA A 3 20.42 21.87 35.66
CA ALA A 3 19.14 22.21 35.05
C ALA A 3 18.60 20.90 34.44
N ILE A 4 17.58 20.37 35.09
CA ILE A 4 16.72 19.28 34.66
C ILE A 4 15.59 19.84 33.78
N ALA A 5 14.99 18.96 32.96
CA ALA A 5 13.96 19.14 31.93
C ALA A 5 14.55 19.40 30.53
N GLN A 6 14.28 18.54 29.54
CA GLN A 6 12.92 18.21 29.12
C GLN A 6 12.70 16.69 28.95
N ASN A 7 11.74 16.16 29.72
CA ASN A 7 11.08 14.91 29.40
C ASN A 7 10.27 15.15 28.10
N GLY A 8 10.51 14.35 27.07
CA GLY A 8 9.64 14.30 25.89
C GLY A 8 8.25 13.81 26.29
N ASP A 9 7.22 14.47 25.77
CA ASP A 9 5.82 14.20 26.08
C ASP A 9 5.43 12.79 25.58
N PRO A 10 4.92 11.89 26.45
CA PRO A 10 4.42 10.60 26.00
C PRO A 10 3.02 10.77 25.39
N GLY A 11 2.88 10.57 24.08
CA GLY A 11 1.58 10.16 23.50
C GLY A 11 1.01 10.96 22.32
N GLU A 12 1.78 11.75 21.58
CA GLU A 12 1.24 12.35 20.35
C GLU A 12 1.24 11.32 19.19
N VAL A 13 0.10 10.63 19.03
CA VAL A 13 -0.15 9.70 17.93
C VAL A 13 -0.11 10.46 16.60
N ARG A 14 0.84 10.12 15.73
CA ARG A 14 0.96 10.78 14.42
C ARG A 14 -0.12 10.28 13.45
N PRO A 15 -0.62 11.15 12.55
CA PRO A 15 -1.53 10.71 11.50
C PRO A 15 -0.89 9.64 10.62
N LEU A 16 -1.70 8.71 10.12
CA LEU A 16 -1.20 7.64 9.26
C LEU A 16 -0.61 8.22 7.98
N PRO A 17 0.58 7.75 7.58
CA PRO A 17 1.26 8.19 6.38
C PRO A 17 0.43 7.85 5.15
N ARG A 18 0.55 8.68 4.11
CA ARG A 18 -0.08 8.44 2.80
C ARG A 18 0.77 7.60 1.86
N GLY A 19 1.95 7.15 2.28
CA GLY A 19 2.81 6.30 1.47
C GLY A 19 4.16 6.02 2.13
N PHE A 20 5.17 5.76 1.29
CA PHE A 20 6.51 5.41 1.72
C PHE A 20 7.52 6.44 1.20
N ALA A 21 8.35 6.96 2.10
CA ALA A 21 9.25 8.07 1.83
C ALA A 21 8.50 9.25 1.19
N ASP A 22 8.85 9.61 -0.04
CA ASP A 22 8.26 10.71 -0.80
C ASP A 22 7.24 10.25 -1.85
N ILE A 23 6.93 8.94 -1.92
CA ILE A 23 5.95 8.35 -2.84
C ILE A 23 4.62 8.16 -2.10
N GLU A 24 3.57 8.87 -2.54
CA GLU A 24 2.28 8.92 -1.86
C GLU A 24 1.10 8.44 -2.70
N LEU A 25 0.10 7.88 -2.01
CA LEU A 25 -1.21 7.55 -2.56
C LEU A 25 -1.90 8.79 -3.15
N GLY A 26 -2.34 8.67 -4.40
CA GLY A 26 -2.95 9.72 -5.21
C GLY A 26 -2.02 10.27 -6.29
N MET A 27 -0.71 10.02 -6.21
CA MET A 27 0.25 10.48 -7.23
C MET A 27 -0.02 9.91 -8.62
N GLY A 28 0.31 10.70 -9.64
CA GLY A 28 0.26 10.32 -11.04
C GLY A 28 1.31 9.27 -11.39
N ILE A 29 1.07 8.42 -12.41
CA ILE A 29 2.07 7.40 -12.75
C ILE A 29 3.43 8.00 -13.12
N THR A 30 3.46 9.04 -13.96
CA THR A 30 4.71 9.70 -14.36
C THR A 30 5.46 10.31 -13.16
N GLU A 31 4.73 10.82 -12.17
CA GLU A 31 5.35 11.33 -10.94
C GLU A 31 5.98 10.19 -10.15
N VAL A 32 5.27 9.09 -9.94
CA VAL A 32 5.79 7.92 -9.24
C VAL A 32 7.01 7.34 -9.97
N GLN A 33 7.00 7.27 -11.30
CA GLN A 33 8.15 6.83 -12.09
C GLN A 33 9.37 7.72 -11.82
N GLN A 34 9.20 9.04 -11.79
CA GLN A 34 10.30 9.98 -11.51
C GLN A 34 10.85 9.78 -10.09
N ARG A 35 9.97 9.70 -9.08
CA ARG A 35 10.41 9.43 -7.70
C ARG A 35 11.16 8.12 -7.58
N LEU A 36 10.70 7.06 -8.26
CA LEU A 36 11.36 5.76 -8.25
C LEU A 36 12.74 5.79 -8.92
N ILE A 37 12.95 6.62 -9.94
CA ILE A 37 14.27 6.82 -10.57
C ILE A 37 15.23 7.50 -9.57
N ASP A 38 14.73 8.49 -8.85
CA ASP A 38 15.54 9.32 -7.96
C ASP A 38 15.77 8.70 -6.57
N HIS A 39 15.02 7.64 -6.23
CA HIS A 39 14.99 7.07 -4.89
C HIS A 39 16.03 5.94 -4.70
N PRO A 40 16.91 6.04 -3.69
CA PRO A 40 18.04 5.12 -3.53
C PRO A 40 17.66 3.69 -3.13
N ASP A 41 16.45 3.47 -2.61
CA ASP A 41 16.00 2.13 -2.20
C ASP A 41 15.38 1.29 -3.33
N PHE A 42 15.26 1.79 -4.57
CA PHE A 42 14.60 1.08 -5.68
C PHE A 42 15.51 0.85 -6.90
N PHE A 43 15.34 -0.30 -7.55
CA PHE A 43 16.03 -0.68 -8.79
C PHE A 43 15.22 -0.34 -10.06
N TYR A 44 14.36 0.68 -10.01
CA TYR A 44 13.38 0.94 -11.06
C TYR A 44 14.06 1.34 -12.39
N ARG A 45 13.67 0.68 -13.48
CA ARG A 45 14.33 0.78 -14.81
C ARG A 45 13.52 1.55 -15.85
N GLY A 46 12.36 2.07 -15.50
CA GLY A 46 11.46 2.75 -16.43
C GLY A 46 10.33 1.85 -16.96
N GLU A 47 9.87 2.10 -18.19
CA GLU A 47 8.73 1.40 -18.80
C GLU A 47 8.76 -0.15 -18.76
N PRO A 48 9.92 -0.85 -18.84
CA PRO A 48 9.94 -2.32 -18.73
C PRO A 48 9.35 -2.87 -17.42
N ASP A 49 9.34 -2.07 -16.36
CA ASP A 49 8.83 -2.42 -15.04
C ASP A 49 7.32 -2.13 -14.92
N VAL A 50 6.66 -1.65 -15.99
CA VAL A 50 5.25 -1.26 -16.00
C VAL A 50 4.40 -2.27 -16.74
N THR A 51 3.43 -2.85 -16.03
CA THR A 51 2.45 -3.81 -16.57
C THR A 51 1.06 -3.20 -16.61
N LEU A 52 0.33 -3.42 -17.71
CA LEU A 52 -1.10 -3.13 -17.82
C LEU A 52 -1.91 -4.37 -17.44
N LEU A 53 -2.85 -4.23 -16.51
CA LEU A 53 -3.78 -5.29 -16.13
C LEU A 53 -5.00 -5.29 -17.08
N PRO A 54 -5.15 -6.27 -17.98
CA PRO A 54 -6.18 -6.21 -19.04
C PRO A 54 -7.62 -6.20 -18.51
N ALA A 55 -7.83 -6.77 -17.32
CA ALA A 55 -9.16 -6.89 -16.73
C ALA A 55 -9.71 -5.56 -16.16
N SER A 56 -8.84 -4.61 -15.80
CA SER A 56 -9.24 -3.34 -15.17
C SER A 56 -8.69 -2.10 -15.87
N GLN A 57 -7.77 -2.24 -16.83
CA GLN A 57 -6.96 -1.15 -17.40
C GLN A 57 -6.06 -0.46 -16.36
N ASP A 58 -5.95 -1.03 -15.17
CA ASP A 58 -5.05 -0.55 -14.13
C ASP A 58 -3.60 -0.81 -14.55
N ARG A 59 -2.71 0.09 -14.14
CA ARG A 59 -1.27 -0.09 -14.32
C ARG A 59 -0.65 -0.54 -13.02
N VAL A 60 0.39 -1.35 -13.10
CA VAL A 60 1.23 -1.74 -11.97
C VAL A 60 2.67 -1.45 -12.34
N ILE A 61 3.35 -0.69 -11.51
CA ILE A 61 4.82 -0.63 -11.53
C ILE A 61 5.32 -1.68 -10.55
N GLU A 62 6.22 -2.52 -11.01
CA GLU A 62 6.92 -3.50 -10.19
C GLU A 62 8.41 -3.25 -10.25
N THR A 63 9.05 -3.11 -9.10
CA THR A 63 10.50 -2.90 -9.05
C THR A 63 11.14 -3.69 -7.91
N GLY A 64 12.41 -4.06 -8.08
CA GLY A 64 13.25 -4.54 -6.99
C GLY A 64 13.65 -3.39 -6.06
N GLY A 65 14.22 -3.71 -4.91
CA GLY A 65 14.80 -2.71 -4.02
C GLY A 65 16.18 -3.07 -3.50
N TYR A 66 16.80 -2.13 -2.79
CA TYR A 66 18.08 -2.31 -2.12
C TYR A 66 17.89 -2.68 -0.65
N THR A 67 18.81 -3.51 -0.13
CA THR A 67 18.99 -3.87 1.29
C THR A 67 17.71 -4.32 2.00
N HIS A 68 16.88 -3.37 2.44
CA HIS A 68 15.66 -3.56 3.21
C HIS A 68 14.44 -3.92 2.36
N ILE A 69 14.41 -3.53 1.08
CA ILE A 69 13.29 -3.80 0.17
C ILE A 69 13.72 -4.89 -0.81
N ARG A 70 12.97 -5.99 -0.89
CA ARG A 70 13.18 -7.02 -1.92
C ARG A 70 12.44 -6.68 -3.20
N ARG A 71 11.20 -6.23 -3.08
CA ARG A 71 10.31 -5.92 -4.21
C ARG A 71 9.24 -4.93 -3.77
N ALA A 72 8.81 -4.09 -4.68
CA ALA A 72 7.73 -3.16 -4.46
C ALA A 72 6.75 -3.17 -5.64
N PHE A 73 5.48 -2.95 -5.32
CA PHE A 73 4.39 -2.86 -6.28
C PHE A 73 3.61 -1.58 -6.04
N PHE A 74 3.43 -0.80 -7.10
CA PHE A 74 2.66 0.44 -7.10
C PHE A 74 1.51 0.26 -8.07
N GLN A 75 0.28 0.15 -7.55
CA GLN A 75 -0.92 -0.10 -8.36
C GLN A 75 -1.72 1.18 -8.56
N PHE A 76 -2.13 1.40 -9.80
CA PHE A 76 -2.81 2.61 -10.24
C PHE A 76 -4.23 2.29 -10.68
N SER A 77 -5.19 3.11 -10.24
CA SER A 77 -6.55 3.10 -10.77
C SER A 77 -6.72 4.35 -11.62
N GLY A 78 -6.96 4.16 -12.92
CA GLY A 78 -6.79 5.23 -13.90
C GLY A 78 -5.36 5.78 -13.86
N ASN A 79 -5.19 7.04 -13.46
CA ASN A 79 -3.87 7.68 -13.33
C ASN A 79 -3.41 7.87 -11.87
N ALA A 80 -4.15 7.39 -10.86
CA ALA A 80 -3.84 7.66 -9.46
C ALA A 80 -3.31 6.40 -8.75
N LEU A 81 -2.16 6.52 -8.07
CA LEU A 81 -1.61 5.48 -7.20
C LEU A 81 -2.58 5.20 -6.05
N PHE A 82 -3.11 3.99 -5.94
CA PHE A 82 -4.07 3.64 -4.88
C PHE A 82 -3.56 2.53 -3.95
N THR A 83 -2.50 1.81 -4.33
CA THR A 83 -1.85 0.84 -3.44
C THR A 83 -0.33 0.89 -3.60
N ILE A 84 0.38 0.88 -2.48
CA ILE A 84 1.83 0.64 -2.40
C ILE A 84 2.03 -0.64 -1.59
N THR A 85 2.71 -1.64 -2.14
CA THR A 85 3.06 -2.88 -1.42
C THR A 85 4.58 -3.04 -1.42
N LEU A 86 5.18 -3.12 -0.24
CA LEU A 86 6.61 -3.33 -0.03
C LEU A 86 6.85 -4.71 0.56
N LEU A 87 7.53 -5.58 -0.17
CA LEU A 87 8.04 -6.84 0.32
C LEU A 87 9.44 -6.59 0.86
N LEU A 88 9.58 -6.64 2.18
CA LEU A 88 10.81 -6.29 2.86
C LEU A 88 11.73 -7.51 2.99
N ASN A 89 13.01 -7.26 3.25
CA ASN A 89 14.03 -8.29 3.35
C ASN A 89 14.07 -8.88 4.77
N PRO A 90 13.64 -10.15 4.98
CA PRO A 90 13.64 -10.78 6.30
C PRO A 90 15.04 -11.11 6.82
N GLN A 91 16.10 -10.92 6.01
CA GLN A 91 17.49 -11.04 6.46
C GLN A 91 17.99 -9.76 7.14
N GLU A 92 17.38 -8.61 6.81
CA GLU A 92 17.78 -7.29 7.33
C GLU A 92 16.80 -6.76 8.37
N LEU A 93 15.53 -7.19 8.29
CA LEU A 93 14.43 -6.69 9.10
C LEU A 93 13.61 -7.87 9.64
N ASP A 94 12.95 -7.67 10.78
CA ASP A 94 12.04 -8.63 11.36
C ASP A 94 10.65 -8.01 11.62
N HIS A 95 9.65 -8.88 11.68
CA HIS A 95 8.26 -8.45 11.83
C HIS A 95 8.01 -7.77 13.18
N TYR A 96 8.66 -8.25 14.25
CA TYR A 96 8.44 -7.68 15.58
C TYR A 96 9.01 -6.27 15.64
N GLY A 97 10.24 -6.05 15.14
CA GLY A 97 10.84 -4.72 15.05
C GLY A 97 10.02 -3.73 14.23
N LEU A 98 9.46 -4.14 13.09
CA LEU A 98 8.54 -3.29 12.34
C LEU A 98 7.24 -3.02 13.09
N TYR A 99 6.65 -4.04 13.71
CA TYR A 99 5.44 -3.88 14.49
C TYR A 99 5.64 -2.87 15.63
N THR A 100 6.69 -3.02 16.43
CA THR A 100 6.99 -2.09 17.54
C THR A 100 7.23 -0.68 17.02
N THR A 101 8.00 -0.53 15.93
CA THR A 101 8.25 0.77 15.29
C THR A 101 6.96 1.45 14.83
N LEU A 102 6.02 0.68 14.28
CA LEU A 102 4.73 1.21 13.83
C LEU A 102 3.82 1.57 15.01
N VAL A 103 3.80 0.77 16.08
CA VAL A 103 3.04 1.07 17.30
C VAL A 103 3.57 2.33 17.99
N GLU A 104 4.89 2.46 18.12
CA GLU A 104 5.52 3.65 18.71
C GLU A 104 5.19 4.93 17.92
N ARG A 105 5.03 4.82 16.60
CA ARG A 105 4.79 5.96 15.73
C ARG A 105 3.32 6.31 15.57
N TYR A 106 2.43 5.32 15.50
CA TYR A 106 1.03 5.48 15.10
C TYR A 106 0.03 4.96 16.14
N GLY A 107 0.50 4.52 17.30
CA GLY A 107 -0.35 3.94 18.35
C GLY A 107 -0.79 2.50 18.05
N GLU A 108 -1.73 2.01 18.84
CA GLU A 108 -2.26 0.64 18.72
C GLU A 108 -2.96 0.42 17.36
N PRO A 109 -2.83 -0.78 16.77
CA PRO A 109 -3.49 -1.11 15.51
C PRO A 109 -5.01 -1.17 15.69
N THR A 110 -5.73 -0.81 14.64
CA THR A 110 -7.20 -0.95 14.54
C THR A 110 -7.63 -2.42 14.51
N SER A 111 -6.78 -3.32 14.00
CA SER A 111 -7.01 -4.76 14.00
C SER A 111 -5.69 -5.53 14.04
N LEU A 112 -5.67 -6.62 14.81
CA LEU A 112 -4.50 -7.47 15.01
C LEU A 112 -4.91 -8.95 14.94
N SER A 113 -4.22 -9.70 14.10
CA SER A 113 -4.29 -11.15 14.00
C SER A 113 -2.88 -11.73 13.84
N PRO A 114 -2.69 -13.05 14.02
CA PRO A 114 -1.38 -13.66 13.84
C PRO A 114 -0.73 -13.40 12.48
N GLN A 115 -1.52 -13.19 11.42
CA GLN A 115 -1.02 -13.02 10.04
C GLN A 115 -0.99 -11.56 9.57
N LEU A 116 -1.74 -10.67 10.22
CA LEU A 116 -2.04 -9.35 9.70
C LEU A 116 -2.28 -8.36 10.84
N VAL A 117 -1.58 -7.24 10.79
CA VAL A 117 -1.77 -6.06 11.65
C VAL A 117 -2.22 -4.89 10.78
N VAL A 118 -3.20 -4.12 11.23
CA VAL A 118 -3.80 -3.02 10.45
C VAL A 118 -3.95 -1.78 11.30
N TRP A 119 -3.50 -0.65 10.76
CA TRP A 119 -3.89 0.69 11.18
C TRP A 119 -4.73 1.31 10.08
N GLN A 120 -5.86 1.92 10.43
CA GLN A 120 -6.75 2.52 9.44
C GLN A 120 -7.31 3.87 9.89
N SER A 121 -7.33 4.81 8.95
CA SER A 121 -8.07 6.06 9.01
C SER A 121 -9.09 6.11 7.87
N ASP A 122 -9.86 7.19 7.77
CA ASP A 122 -10.81 7.41 6.67
C ASP A 122 -10.13 7.50 5.29
N ARG A 123 -8.81 7.74 5.26
CA ARG A 123 -8.06 7.96 4.02
C ARG A 123 -7.10 6.82 3.71
N THR A 124 -6.46 6.25 4.73
CA THR A 124 -5.38 5.27 4.52
C THR A 124 -5.58 4.04 5.37
N ARG A 125 -5.38 2.89 4.76
CA ARG A 125 -5.13 1.63 5.45
C ARG A 125 -3.66 1.27 5.31
N LEU A 126 -2.96 1.22 6.44
CA LEU A 126 -1.60 0.71 6.57
C LEU A 126 -1.67 -0.69 7.17
N SER A 127 -1.03 -1.67 6.54
CA SER A 127 -0.98 -3.03 7.09
C SER A 127 0.42 -3.61 7.08
N LEU A 128 0.72 -4.39 8.12
CA LEU A 128 1.89 -5.23 8.23
C LEU A 128 1.43 -6.70 8.18
N GLU A 129 1.86 -7.43 7.16
CA GLU A 129 1.51 -8.83 6.92
C GLU A 129 2.72 -9.73 7.09
N ARG A 130 2.51 -10.94 7.62
CA ARG A 130 3.57 -11.96 7.66
C ARG A 130 3.86 -12.50 6.24
N PRO A 131 5.13 -12.80 5.92
CA PRO A 131 6.30 -12.72 6.80
C PRO A 131 6.82 -11.30 7.03
N LEU A 132 6.85 -10.44 6.01
CA LEU A 132 7.35 -9.06 6.14
C LEU A 132 6.88 -8.15 4.98
N THR A 133 5.58 -7.94 4.88
CA THR A 133 4.97 -7.08 3.85
C THR A 133 4.31 -5.86 4.47
N VAL A 134 4.69 -4.67 4.03
CA VAL A 134 3.99 -3.43 4.39
C VAL A 134 3.15 -2.98 3.21
N ARG A 135 1.87 -2.65 3.45
CA ARG A 135 0.96 -2.16 2.41
C ARG A 135 0.26 -0.88 2.84
N TYR A 136 0.19 0.08 1.92
CA TYR A 136 -0.60 1.30 2.00
C TYR A 136 -1.71 1.22 0.97
N VAL A 137 -2.95 1.52 1.37
CA VAL A 137 -4.12 1.51 0.49
C VAL A 137 -4.91 2.80 0.68
N ASP A 138 -5.30 3.43 -0.43
CA ASP A 138 -6.26 4.52 -0.43
C ASP A 138 -7.67 3.95 -0.19
N VAL A 139 -8.24 4.23 0.98
CA VAL A 139 -9.53 3.65 1.41
C VAL A 139 -10.67 4.07 0.47
N PRO A 140 -10.87 5.37 0.15
CA PRO A 140 -11.91 5.79 -0.78
C PRO A 140 -11.82 5.14 -2.18
N VAL A 141 -10.61 5.01 -2.74
CA VAL A 141 -10.44 4.37 -4.05
C VAL A 141 -10.70 2.86 -3.96
N PHE A 142 -10.20 2.20 -2.91
CA PHE A 142 -10.42 0.77 -2.71
C PHE A 142 -11.90 0.42 -2.59
N ASP A 143 -12.67 1.18 -1.80
CA ASP A 143 -14.10 0.94 -1.60
C ASP A 143 -14.87 1.08 -2.92
N ARG A 144 -14.57 2.11 -3.72
CA ARG A 144 -15.14 2.28 -5.07
C ARG A 144 -14.83 1.10 -5.98
N LEU A 145 -13.59 0.61 -5.98
CA LEU A 145 -13.20 -0.55 -6.79
C LEU A 145 -13.94 -1.83 -6.38
N VAL A 146 -14.16 -2.04 -5.08
CA VAL A 146 -14.95 -3.17 -4.57
C VAL A 146 -16.39 -3.07 -5.04
N ASP A 147 -17.01 -1.90 -4.96
CA ASP A 147 -18.39 -1.66 -5.38
C ASP A 147 -18.58 -1.83 -6.89
N ASP A 148 -17.67 -1.27 -7.69
CA ASP A 148 -17.65 -1.44 -9.15
C ASP A 148 -17.47 -2.92 -9.54
N GLY A 149 -16.58 -3.62 -8.84
CA GLY A 149 -16.36 -5.05 -9.03
C GLY A 149 -17.61 -5.88 -8.75
N ARG A 150 -18.35 -5.57 -7.69
CA ARG A 150 -19.63 -6.22 -7.36
C ARG A 150 -20.69 -5.93 -8.43
N ALA A 151 -20.83 -4.68 -8.85
CA ALA A 151 -21.78 -4.28 -9.89
C ALA A 151 -21.52 -5.02 -11.22
N ARG A 152 -20.26 -5.09 -11.67
CA ARG A 152 -19.87 -5.81 -12.90
C ARG A 152 -20.19 -7.30 -12.84
N ARG A 153 -19.96 -7.96 -11.70
CA ARG A 153 -20.30 -9.39 -11.51
C ARG A 153 -21.80 -9.62 -11.65
N SER A 154 -22.63 -8.80 -11.01
CA SER A 154 -24.09 -8.87 -11.11
C SER A 154 -24.58 -8.71 -12.55
N VAL A 155 -24.04 -7.76 -13.31
CA VAL A 155 -24.37 -7.57 -14.74
C VAL A 155 -23.98 -8.79 -15.57
N ARG A 156 -22.77 -9.35 -15.36
CA ARG A 156 -22.31 -10.54 -16.06
C ARG A 156 -23.18 -11.77 -15.77
N GLU A 157 -23.59 -11.95 -14.52
CA GLU A 157 -24.49 -13.04 -14.13
C GLU A 157 -25.87 -12.91 -14.78
N LEU A 158 -26.44 -11.70 -14.81
CA LEU A 158 -27.70 -11.43 -15.49
C LEU A 158 -27.60 -11.66 -17.01
N SER A 159 -26.52 -11.20 -17.64
CA SER A 159 -26.26 -11.43 -19.07
C SER A 159 -26.13 -12.92 -19.38
N ARG A 160 -25.41 -13.68 -18.54
CA ARG A 160 -25.27 -15.12 -18.68
C ARG A 160 -26.62 -15.83 -18.57
N ARG A 161 -27.44 -15.47 -17.58
CA ARG A 161 -28.79 -16.04 -17.42
C ARG A 161 -29.66 -15.78 -18.65
N ARG A 162 -29.75 -14.52 -19.09
CA ARG A 162 -30.49 -14.15 -20.31
C ARG A 162 -30.01 -14.85 -21.59
N PHE A 163 -28.74 -15.19 -21.67
CA PHE A 163 -28.20 -15.97 -22.78
C PHE A 163 -28.64 -17.44 -22.69
N LEU A 164 -28.57 -18.04 -21.50
CA LEU A 164 -29.01 -19.41 -21.28
C LEU A 164 -30.52 -19.59 -21.49
N ASP A 165 -31.33 -18.59 -21.14
CA ASP A 165 -32.79 -18.59 -21.35
C ASP A 165 -33.21 -18.59 -22.84
N GLN A 166 -32.25 -18.52 -23.78
CA GLN A 166 -32.50 -18.59 -25.22
C GLN A 166 -32.52 -20.03 -25.76
N PHE A 167 -32.13 -21.01 -24.94
CA PHE A 167 -32.23 -22.45 -25.24
C PHE A 167 -33.44 -23.08 -24.56
#